data_AF-A0A534IWY8-F1
#
_entry.id   AF-A0A534IWY8-F1
#
_cell.length_a   1.000
_cell.length_b   1.000
_cell.length_c   1.000
_cell.angle_alpha   90.00
_cell.angle_beta   90.00
_cell.angle_gamma   90.00
#
_symmetry.space_group_name_H-M   'P 1'
#
loop_
_entity.id
_entity.type
_entity.pdbx_description
1 polymer ?
#
loop_
_entity_poly.entity_id
_entity_poly.type
_entity_poly.pdbx_seq_one_letter_code
_entity_poly.pdbx_strand_id
1 'polypeptide(L)'
;TQLPFDLAVVAAILAVVGYSLNDTVVVFDRIRERFETNRRSPPDVVLDQSINQTLSRTIMTRVVTSIVVVALLFLGGPVLKGFSAALLIGIIAGTYSSIYISSAIALDFGLTAEHVFPTVKKAAFDQLP
;
A
#
# COMPACT_ATOMS: atom_id res chain seq x y z
N THR A 1 -1.31 20.85 25.60
CA THR A 1 -0.82 21.61 24.42
C THR A 1 -1.67 21.21 23.23
N GLN A 2 -2.65 22.04 22.87
CA GLN A 2 -3.48 21.81 21.67
C GLN A 2 -2.69 22.29 20.44
N LEU A 3 -2.63 21.47 19.39
CA LEU A 3 -2.05 21.89 18.12
C LEU A 3 -3.05 22.82 17.40
N PRO A 4 -2.63 24.03 16.99
CA PRO A 4 -3.51 24.92 16.22
C PRO A 4 -3.89 24.23 14.90
N PHE A 5 -5.19 24.22 14.59
CA PHE A 5 -5.71 23.66 13.34
C PHE A 5 -5.78 24.77 12.30
N ASP A 6 -4.81 24.79 11.39
CA ASP A 6 -4.66 25.82 10.36
C ASP A 6 -4.61 25.21 8.94
N LEU A 7 -4.44 26.07 7.92
CA LEU A 7 -4.38 25.63 6.53
C LEU A 7 -3.21 24.66 6.26
N ALA A 8 -2.11 24.77 7.02
CA ALA A 8 -0.98 23.86 6.90
C ALA A 8 -1.36 22.45 7.37
N VAL A 9 -2.12 22.33 8.47
CA VAL A 9 -2.65 21.04 8.92
C VAL A 9 -3.58 20.41 7.88
N VAL A 10 -4.46 21.19 7.23
CA VAL A 10 -5.32 20.68 6.16
C VAL A 10 -4.50 20.19 4.96
N ALA A 11 -3.50 20.96 4.54
CA ALA A 11 -2.59 20.56 3.46
C ALA A 11 -1.82 19.26 3.82
N ALA A 12 -1.39 19.10 5.07
CA ALA A 12 -0.77 17.88 5.55
C ALA A 12 -1.72 16.68 5.44
N ILE A 13 -2.98 16.82 5.85
CA ILE A 13 -3.98 15.74 5.76
C ILE A 13 -4.19 15.32 4.30
N LEU A 14 -4.35 16.28 3.38
CA LEU A 14 -4.48 15.99 1.96
C LEU A 14 -3.25 15.24 1.40
N ALA A 15 -2.04 15.65 1.80
CA ALA A 15 -0.81 14.98 1.42
C ALA A 15 -0.74 13.54 1.97
N VAL A 16 -1.15 13.32 3.22
CA VAL A 16 -1.23 11.98 3.84
C VAL A 16 -2.17 11.08 3.06
N VAL A 17 -3.37 11.57 2.70
CA VAL A 17 -4.36 10.78 1.96
C VAL A 17 -3.78 10.33 0.62
N GLY A 18 -3.16 11.24 -0.14
CA GLY A 18 -2.51 10.89 -1.40
C GLY A 18 -1.37 9.88 -1.23
N TYR A 19 -0.55 10.06 -0.20
CA TYR A 19 0.57 9.17 0.09
C TYR A 19 0.11 7.77 0.54
N SER A 20 -1.01 7.67 1.27
CA SER A 20 -1.59 6.40 1.69
C SER A 20 -2.24 5.65 0.51
N LEU A 21 -3.05 6.34 -0.29
CA LEU A 21 -3.73 5.72 -1.44
C LEU A 21 -2.74 5.20 -2.49
N ASN A 22 -1.66 5.94 -2.73
CA ASN A 22 -0.59 5.50 -3.64
C ASN A 22 -0.03 4.13 -3.24
N ASP A 23 0.16 3.91 -1.93
CA ASP A 23 0.74 2.66 -1.42
C ASP A 23 -0.25 1.49 -1.57
N THR A 24 -1.53 1.74 -1.27
CA THR A 24 -2.61 0.76 -1.46
C THR A 24 -2.71 0.31 -2.92
N VAL A 25 -2.69 1.24 -3.88
CA VAL A 25 -2.80 0.91 -5.31
C VAL A 25 -1.62 0.06 -5.79
N VAL A 26 -0.38 0.41 -5.40
CA VAL A 26 0.81 -0.34 -5.81
C VAL A 26 0.80 -1.77 -5.26
N VAL A 27 0.37 -1.97 -4.00
CA VAL A 27 0.25 -3.30 -3.40
C VAL A 27 -0.82 -4.14 -4.12
N PHE A 28 -2.01 -3.57 -4.37
CA PHE A 28 -3.07 -4.28 -5.09
C PHE A 28 -2.69 -4.62 -6.53
N ASP A 29 -2.02 -3.70 -7.24
CA ASP A 29 -1.56 -3.94 -8.61
C ASP A 29 -0.53 -5.08 -8.66
N ARG A 30 0.40 -5.11 -7.68
CA ARG A 30 1.38 -6.19 -7.58
C ARG A 30 0.76 -7.55 -7.26
N ILE A 31 -0.23 -7.58 -6.38
CA ILE A 31 -1.01 -8.79 -6.10
C ILE A 31 -1.64 -9.29 -7.40
N ARG A 32 -2.27 -8.40 -8.18
CA ARG A 32 -2.90 -8.75 -9.46
C ARG A 32 -1.91 -9.30 -10.50
N GLU A 33 -0.78 -8.62 -10.71
CA GLU A 33 0.28 -9.04 -11.66
C GLU A 33 0.81 -10.46 -11.33
N ARG A 34 0.91 -10.78 -10.04
CA ARG A 34 1.43 -12.05 -9.55
C ARG A 34 0.43 -13.19 -9.67
N PHE A 35 -0.86 -12.92 -9.46
CA PHE A 35 -1.92 -13.88 -9.77
C PHE A 35 -1.99 -14.23 -11.27
N GLU A 36 -1.68 -13.28 -12.15
CA GLU A 36 -1.63 -13.53 -13.60
C GLU A 36 -0.45 -14.43 -14.01
N THR A 37 0.74 -14.14 -13.46
CA THR A 37 1.98 -14.84 -13.83
C THR A 37 2.07 -16.26 -13.22
N ASN A 38 1.47 -16.49 -12.04
CA ASN A 38 1.65 -17.72 -11.25
C ASN A 38 0.35 -18.54 -11.07
N ARG A 39 -0.43 -18.72 -12.15
CA ARG A 39 -1.71 -19.45 -12.17
C ARG A 39 -1.74 -20.88 -11.60
N ARG A 40 -0.60 -21.53 -11.40
CA ARG A 40 -0.48 -22.92 -10.90
C ARG A 40 0.11 -23.04 -9.50
N SER A 41 0.58 -21.93 -8.92
CA SER A 41 1.24 -21.92 -7.62
C SER A 41 0.21 -21.75 -6.49
N PRO A 42 0.47 -22.29 -5.29
CA PRO A 42 -0.39 -22.08 -4.13
C PRO A 42 -0.56 -20.58 -3.84
N PRO A 43 -1.80 -20.08 -3.59
CA PRO A 43 -2.07 -18.65 -3.39
C PRO A 43 -1.22 -18.02 -2.29
N ASP A 44 -0.95 -18.76 -1.23
CA ASP A 44 -0.09 -18.41 -0.09
C ASP A 44 1.35 -18.10 -0.51
N VAL A 45 1.95 -18.92 -1.38
CA VAL A 45 3.33 -18.71 -1.86
C VAL A 45 3.42 -17.49 -2.79
N VAL A 46 2.40 -17.30 -3.63
CA VAL A 46 2.32 -16.14 -4.54
C VAL A 46 2.14 -14.85 -3.74
N LEU A 47 1.30 -14.89 -2.70
CA LEU A 47 1.04 -13.74 -1.86
C LEU A 47 2.29 -13.34 -1.06
N ASP A 48 2.97 -14.31 -0.45
CA ASP A 48 4.17 -14.05 0.34
C ASP A 48 5.30 -13.42 -0.51
N GLN A 49 5.52 -13.95 -1.73
CA GLN A 49 6.49 -13.37 -2.66
C GLN A 49 6.10 -11.96 -3.15
N SER A 50 4.81 -11.72 -3.36
CA SER A 50 4.28 -10.42 -3.78
C SER A 50 4.47 -9.39 -2.68
N ILE A 51 4.10 -9.75 -1.45
CA ILE A 51 4.28 -8.91 -0.27
C ILE A 51 5.75 -8.60 -0.11
N ASN A 52 6.63 -9.60 -0.08
CA ASN A 52 8.06 -9.38 0.17
C ASN A 52 8.72 -8.43 -0.86
N GLN A 53 8.36 -8.53 -2.14
CA GLN A 53 8.87 -7.62 -3.18
C GLN A 53 8.36 -6.17 -3.05
N THR A 54 7.08 -6.00 -2.73
CA THR A 54 6.48 -4.66 -2.65
C THR A 54 6.86 -3.99 -1.33
N LEU A 55 6.88 -4.78 -0.26
CA LEU A 55 7.21 -4.38 1.09
C LEU A 55 8.63 -3.79 1.18
N SER A 56 9.62 -4.39 0.51
CA SER A 56 10.98 -3.85 0.53
C SER A 56 11.06 -2.46 -0.12
N ARG A 57 10.33 -2.21 -1.20
CA ARG A 57 10.26 -0.90 -1.87
C ARG A 57 9.49 0.11 -1.02
N THR A 58 8.31 -0.28 -0.54
CA THR A 58 7.44 0.55 0.28
C THR A 58 8.14 0.98 1.56
N ILE A 59 8.70 0.03 2.32
CA ILE A 59 9.43 0.33 3.56
C ILE A 59 10.61 1.26 3.30
N MET A 60 11.40 1.03 2.25
CA MET A 60 12.55 1.89 1.94
C MET A 60 12.11 3.34 1.71
N THR A 61 11.11 3.58 0.88
CA THR A 61 10.61 4.93 0.59
C THR A 61 9.95 5.58 1.82
N ARG A 62 9.23 4.79 2.63
CA ARG A 62 8.56 5.24 3.86
C ARG A 62 9.57 5.61 4.95
N VAL A 63 10.65 4.85 5.10
CA VAL A 63 11.72 5.15 6.07
C VAL A 63 12.42 6.45 5.69
N VAL A 64 12.82 6.63 4.44
CA VAL A 64 13.51 7.86 3.99
C VAL A 64 12.63 9.09 4.21
N THR A 65 11.35 9.03 3.82
CA THR A 65 10.41 10.14 4.05
C THR A 65 10.15 10.40 5.53
N SER A 66 10.05 9.36 6.36
CA SER A 66 9.89 9.51 7.81
C SER A 66 11.09 10.21 8.46
N ILE A 67 12.32 9.94 8.02
CA ILE A 67 13.53 10.62 8.50
C ILE A 67 13.44 12.14 8.22
N VAL A 68 13.01 12.51 7.02
CA VAL A 68 12.84 13.93 6.62
C VAL A 68 11.74 14.60 7.45
N VAL A 69 10.61 13.92 7.66
CA VAL A 69 9.49 14.46 8.45
C VAL A 69 9.87 14.60 9.93
N VAL A 70 10.62 13.66 10.48
CA VAL A 70 11.17 13.73 11.84
C VAL A 70 12.13 14.91 11.97
N ALA A 71 13.02 15.11 11.00
CA ALA A 71 13.89 16.28 10.97
C ALA A 71 13.07 17.58 10.91
N LEU A 72 12.01 17.64 10.10
CA LEU A 72 11.07 18.77 10.07
C LEU A 72 10.34 19.01 11.39
N LEU A 73 10.00 17.94 12.13
CA LEU A 73 9.31 18.05 13.42
C LEU A 73 10.18 18.70 14.50
N PHE A 74 11.48 18.38 14.51
CA PHE A 74 12.42 18.90 15.51
C PHE A 74 13.12 20.19 15.07
N LEU A 75 13.45 20.34 13.78
CA LEU A 75 14.22 21.47 13.23
C LEU A 75 13.38 22.48 12.42
N GLY A 76 12.14 22.17 12.06
CA GLY A 76 11.31 23.00 11.16
C GLY A 76 10.61 24.21 11.81
N GLY A 77 10.71 24.37 13.14
CA GLY A 77 10.12 25.51 13.85
C GLY A 77 8.61 25.42 14.12
N PRO A 78 7.99 26.46 14.73
CA PRO A 78 6.64 26.39 15.28
C PRO A 78 5.55 26.18 14.23
N VAL A 79 5.70 26.82 13.06
CA VAL A 79 4.73 26.78 11.95
C VAL A 79 4.64 25.38 11.35
N LEU A 80 5.78 24.69 11.20
CA LEU A 80 5.83 23.37 10.58
C LEU A 80 5.57 22.23 11.56
N LYS A 81 5.48 22.50 12.86
CA LYS A 81 5.31 21.48 13.90
C LYS A 81 3.96 20.76 13.79
N GLY A 82 2.88 21.49 13.51
CA GLY A 82 1.56 20.88 13.26
C GLY A 82 1.51 20.07 11.96
N PHE A 83 2.10 20.62 10.90
CA PHE A 83 2.22 19.99 9.59
C PHE A 83 3.01 18.66 9.64
N SER A 84 4.21 18.69 10.22
CA SER A 84 5.09 17.52 10.34
C SER A 84 4.52 16.47 11.29
N ALA A 85 3.85 16.87 12.38
CA ALA A 85 3.17 15.93 13.26
C ALA A 85 2.03 15.19 12.54
N ALA A 86 1.21 15.93 11.77
CA ALA A 86 0.13 15.33 10.98
C ALA A 86 0.67 14.37 9.91
N LEU A 87 1.74 14.76 9.20
CA LEU A 87 2.41 13.87 8.24
C LEU A 87 2.98 12.62 8.89
N LEU A 88 3.63 12.74 10.06
CA LEU A 88 4.25 11.61 10.74
C LEU A 88 3.21 10.57 11.17
N ILE A 89 2.09 11.03 11.77
CA ILE A 89 0.97 10.16 12.14
C ILE A 89 0.38 9.49 10.90
N GLY A 90 0.20 10.26 9.82
CA GLY A 90 -0.32 9.75 8.56
C GLY A 90 0.57 8.70 7.89
N ILE A 91 1.88 8.89 7.90
CA ILE A 91 2.83 7.91 7.37
C ILE A 91 2.77 6.62 8.19
N ILE A 92 2.76 6.70 9.52
CA ILE A 92 2.70 5.51 10.39
C ILE A 92 1.40 4.73 10.15
N ALA A 93 0.25 5.43 10.21
CA ALA A 93 -1.06 4.82 10.00
C ALA A 93 -1.19 4.23 8.59
N GLY A 94 -0.75 4.97 7.56
CA GLY A 94 -0.80 4.53 6.16
C GLY A 94 0.12 3.34 5.87
N THR A 95 1.31 3.29 6.47
CA THR A 95 2.24 2.15 6.30
C THR A 95 1.66 0.89 6.89
N TYR A 96 1.16 0.99 8.13
CA TYR A 96 0.54 -0.16 8.80
C TYR A 96 -0.71 -0.63 8.06
N SER A 97 -1.58 0.31 7.68
CA SER A 97 -2.81 0.01 6.95
C SER A 97 -2.53 -0.63 5.59
N SER A 98 -1.62 -0.07 4.79
CA SER A 98 -1.36 -0.57 3.43
C SER A 98 -0.80 -1.99 3.44
N ILE A 99 0.12 -2.30 4.36
CA ILE A 99 0.77 -3.62 4.40
C ILE A 99 -0.17 -4.67 4.99
N TYR A 100 -0.77 -4.39 6.15
CA TYR A 100 -1.55 -5.40 6.87
C TYR A 100 -2.96 -5.58 6.30
N ILE A 101 -3.65 -4.51 5.92
CA ILE A 101 -5.02 -4.62 5.38
C ILE A 101 -5.01 -5.23 3.98
N SER A 102 -4.05 -4.86 3.12
CA SER A 102 -3.98 -5.45 1.78
C SER A 102 -3.65 -6.95 1.83
N SER A 103 -2.75 -7.37 2.74
CA SER A 103 -2.42 -8.79 2.94
C SER A 103 -3.58 -9.57 3.54
N ALA A 104 -4.28 -8.99 4.53
CA ALA A 104 -5.45 -9.60 5.16
C ALA A 104 -6.63 -9.74 4.19
N ILE A 105 -6.95 -8.70 3.41
CA ILE A 105 -7.99 -8.76 2.38
C ILE A 105 -7.65 -9.82 1.33
N ALA A 106 -6.38 -9.91 0.92
CA ALA A 106 -5.99 -10.90 -0.08
C ALA A 106 -6.14 -12.35 0.43
N LEU A 107 -5.93 -12.60 1.72
CA LEU A 107 -6.13 -13.90 2.37
C LEU A 107 -7.62 -14.19 2.66
N ASP A 108 -8.36 -13.22 3.22
CA ASP A 108 -9.76 -13.38 3.63
C ASP A 108 -10.70 -13.59 2.44
N PHE A 109 -10.42 -12.99 1.29
CA PHE A 109 -11.22 -13.23 0.09
C PHE A 109 -10.91 -14.58 -0.59
N GLY A 110 -10.05 -15.42 -0.02
CA GLY A 110 -9.76 -16.76 -0.54
C GLY A 110 -9.34 -16.72 -2.01
N LEU A 111 -8.59 -15.68 -2.39
CA LEU A 111 -8.26 -15.36 -3.78
C LEU A 111 -7.52 -16.53 -4.43
N THR A 112 -8.31 -17.35 -5.11
CA THR A 112 -7.84 -18.36 -6.05
C THR A 112 -7.73 -17.68 -7.42
N ALA A 113 -6.70 -18.04 -8.21
CA ALA A 113 -6.42 -17.42 -9.51
C ALA A 113 -7.62 -17.39 -10.49
N GLU A 114 -8.66 -18.20 -10.24
CA GLU A 114 -9.92 -18.25 -10.99
C GLU A 114 -10.87 -17.05 -10.74
N HIS A 115 -10.77 -16.35 -9.60
CA HIS A 115 -11.62 -15.18 -9.33
C HIS A 115 -11.11 -13.89 -9.98
N VAL A 116 -9.80 -13.81 -10.24
CA VAL A 116 -9.16 -12.66 -10.91
C VAL A 116 -9.34 -12.74 -12.43
N PHE A 117 -9.47 -13.96 -12.96
CA PHE A 117 -9.72 -14.22 -14.37
C PHE A 117 -10.87 -15.22 -14.51
N PRO A 118 -12.09 -14.81 -14.90
CA PRO A 118 -13.09 -15.78 -15.33
C PRO A 118 -12.46 -16.62 -16.44
N THR A 119 -12.41 -17.93 -16.24
CA THR A 119 -11.82 -18.91 -17.16
C THR A 119 -12.61 -18.97 -18.46
N VAL A 120 -12.51 -17.93 -19.29
CA VAL A 120 -13.01 -17.98 -20.65
C VAL A 120 -11.97 -18.72 -21.48
N LYS A 121 -12.35 -19.95 -21.87
CA LYS A 121 -11.76 -20.77 -22.94
C LYS A 121 -10.45 -21.51 -22.66
N LYS A 122 -10.53 -22.54 -21.80
CA LYS A 122 -9.92 -23.84 -22.17
C LYS A 122 -10.89 -24.73 -22.96
N ALA A 123 -12.20 -24.49 -22.85
CA ALA A 123 -13.25 -25.23 -23.55
C ALA A 123 -13.35 -24.97 -25.07
N ALA A 124 -12.65 -23.97 -25.63
CA ALA A 124 -12.75 -23.64 -27.06
C ALA A 124 -11.51 -24.02 -27.89
N PHE A 125 -10.46 -24.56 -27.28
CA PHE A 125 -9.30 -25.09 -28.01
C PHE A 125 -9.36 -26.62 -28.17
N ASP A 126 -10.15 -27.30 -27.34
CA ASP A 126 -10.46 -28.75 -27.43
C ASP A 126 -11.65 -29.08 -28.35
N GLN A 127 -12.27 -28.07 -28.97
CA GLN A 127 -13.41 -28.22 -29.90
C GLN A 127 -13.08 -27.83 -31.34
N LEU A 128 -11.80 -27.64 -31.66
CA LEU A 128 -11.38 -27.52 -33.06
C LEU A 128 -11.24 -28.94 -33.64
N PRO A 129 -11.97 -29.29 -34.72
CA PRO A 129 -11.81 -30.56 -35.41
C PRO A 129 -10.43 -30.69 -36.06
#